data_AF-A0A840RP05-F1
#
_entry.id   AF-A0A840RP05-F1
#
_cell.length_a   1.000
_cell.length_b   1.000
_cell.length_c   1.000
_cell.angle_alpha   90.00
_cell.angle_beta   90.00
_cell.angle_gamma   90.00
#
_symmetry.space_group_name_H-M   'P 1'
#
loop_
_entity.id
_entity.type
_entity.pdbx_description
1 polymer ?
#
loop_
_entity_poly.entity_id
_entity_poly.type
_entity_poly.pdbx_seq_one_letter_code
_entity_poly.pdbx_strand_id
1 'polypeptide(L)'
;MRKNLSIEERLLFNETLLDAILWGQLLDEPKQRALIANQLYTMLDAAQRHGTLPERVHTALYQTADALAGIDSCPDALKPTLRSALP
;
A
#
# COMPACT_ATOMS: atom_id res chain seq x y z
N MET A 1 25.51 -0.49 3.48
CA MET A 1 25.13 -1.52 2.47
C MET A 1 23.62 -1.67 2.50
N ARG A 2 22.92 -1.39 1.40
CA ARG A 2 21.51 -1.82 1.25
C ARG A 2 21.55 -3.35 1.14
N LYS A 3 21.08 -4.07 2.18
CA LYS A 3 20.80 -5.50 2.03
C LYS A 3 19.59 -5.58 1.10
N ASN A 4 19.78 -6.10 -0.10
CA ASN A 4 18.66 -6.48 -0.94
C ASN A 4 17.95 -7.65 -0.25
N LEU A 5 16.61 -7.60 -0.24
CA LEU A 5 15.79 -8.69 0.27
C LEU A 5 16.14 -10.00 -0.46
N SER A 6 16.15 -11.11 0.27
CA SER A 6 16.28 -12.45 -0.32
C SER A 6 15.08 -12.76 -1.22
N ILE A 7 15.17 -13.85 -2.00
CA ILE A 7 14.03 -14.26 -2.84
C ILE A 7 12.82 -14.61 -1.97
N GLU A 8 13.05 -15.31 -0.86
CA GLU A 8 12.02 -15.68 0.11
C GLU A 8 11.37 -14.45 0.75
N GLU A 9 12.17 -13.46 1.16
CA GLU A 9 11.66 -12.21 1.73
C GLU A 9 10.84 -11.41 0.69
N ARG A 10 11.23 -11.42 -0.58
CA ARG A 10 10.48 -10.78 -1.67
C ARG A 10 9.17 -11.51 -1.97
N LEU A 11 9.16 -12.84 -1.91
CA LEU A 11 7.95 -13.63 -2.09
C LEU A 11 6.96 -13.35 -0.96
N LEU A 12 7.41 -13.39 0.29
CA LEU A 12 6.56 -13.09 1.45
C LEU A 12 6.03 -11.66 1.42
N PHE A 13 6.86 -10.69 1.03
CA PHE A 13 6.43 -9.30 0.84
C PHE A 13 5.33 -9.18 -0.21
N ASN A 14 5.49 -9.85 -1.36
CA ASN A 14 4.49 -9.83 -2.43
C ASN A 14 3.20 -10.55 -2.03
N GLU A 15 3.27 -11.68 -1.34
CA GLU A 15 2.12 -12.40 -0.79
C GLU A 15 1.33 -11.51 0.16
N THR A 16 2.02 -10.84 1.09
CA THR A 16 1.40 -9.92 2.05
C THR A 16 0.71 -8.74 1.34
N LEU A 17 1.33 -8.17 0.29
CA LEU A 17 0.71 -7.13 -0.52
C LEU A 17 -0.55 -7.63 -1.22
N LEU A 18 -0.50 -8.81 -1.84
CA LEU A 18 -1.62 -9.40 -2.55
C LEU A 18 -2.78 -9.70 -1.61
N ASP A 19 -2.52 -10.27 -0.45
CA ASP A 19 -3.55 -10.53 0.56
C ASP A 19 -4.22 -9.25 1.04
N ALA A 20 -3.43 -8.22 1.37
CA ALA A 20 -3.98 -6.93 1.79
C ALA A 20 -4.89 -6.31 0.72
N ILE A 21 -4.53 -6.42 -0.56
CA ILE A 21 -5.33 -5.91 -1.68
C ILE A 21 -6.62 -6.72 -1.87
N LEU A 22 -6.49 -8.05 -1.95
CA LEU A 22 -7.60 -8.94 -2.27
C LEU A 22 -8.64 -8.94 -1.14
N TRP A 23 -8.17 -9.12 0.10
CA TRP A 23 -9.05 -9.22 1.26
C TRP A 23 -9.51 -7.86 1.76
N GLY A 24 -8.68 -6.82 1.65
CA GLY A 24 -9.04 -5.47 2.08
C GLY A 24 -10.29 -4.95 1.38
N GLN A 25 -10.48 -5.27 0.10
CA GLN A 25 -11.66 -4.86 -0.67
C GLN A 25 -12.97 -5.53 -0.21
N LEU A 26 -12.86 -6.68 0.46
CA LEU A 26 -14.00 -7.47 0.93
C LEU A 26 -14.42 -7.09 2.36
N LEU A 27 -13.72 -6.16 3.01
CA LEU A 27 -14.06 -5.71 4.36
C LEU A 27 -15.19 -4.67 4.31
N ASP A 28 -16.26 -4.91 5.06
CA ASP A 28 -17.41 -4.01 5.15
C ASP A 28 -17.11 -2.77 6.01
N GLU A 29 -16.27 -2.90 7.03
CA GLU A 29 -15.99 -1.82 7.98
C GLU A 29 -14.94 -0.84 7.43
N PRO A 30 -15.27 0.46 7.27
CA PRO A 30 -14.32 1.46 6.77
C PRO A 30 -13.05 1.58 7.61
N LYS A 31 -13.16 1.41 8.93
CA LYS A 31 -11.99 1.45 9.83
C LYS A 31 -11.01 0.31 9.55
N GLN A 32 -11.51 -0.89 9.27
CA GLN A 32 -10.66 -2.04 8.95
C GLN A 32 -9.97 -1.84 7.59
N ARG A 33 -10.71 -1.34 6.59
CA ARG A 33 -10.12 -0.96 5.29
C ARG A 33 -9.03 0.10 5.42
N ALA A 34 -9.25 1.10 6.28
CA ALA A 34 -8.26 2.14 6.56
C ALA A 34 -6.98 1.59 7.21
N LEU A 35 -7.09 0.61 8.11
CA LEU A 35 -5.93 -0.07 8.70
C LEU A 35 -5.12 -0.84 7.65
N ILE A 36 -5.82 -1.56 6.75
CA ILE A 36 -5.16 -2.26 5.63
C ILE A 36 -4.48 -1.25 4.69
N ALA A 37 -5.14 -0.13 4.38
CA ALA A 37 -4.55 0.93 3.58
C ALA A 37 -3.29 1.51 4.24
N ASN A 38 -3.29 1.76 5.55
CA ASN A 38 -2.11 2.24 6.26
C ASN A 38 -0.93 1.25 6.19
N GLN A 39 -1.21 -0.04 6.38
CA GLN A 39 -0.20 -1.10 6.21
C GLN A 39 0.35 -1.11 4.77
N LEU A 40 -0.52 -1.00 3.76
CA LEU A 40 -0.11 -0.93 2.36
C LEU A 40 0.79 0.28 2.09
N TYR A 41 0.46 1.48 2.57
CA TYR A 41 1.32 2.65 2.38
C TYR A 41 2.70 2.46 2.99
N THR A 42 2.79 1.89 4.19
CA THR A 42 4.06 1.59 4.85
C THR A 42 4.93 0.66 3.99
N MET A 43 4.31 -0.39 3.43
CA MET A 43 4.99 -1.34 2.55
C MET A 43 5.39 -0.72 1.21
N LEU A 44 4.55 0.13 0.63
CA LEU A 44 4.82 0.81 -0.64
C LEU A 44 5.92 1.87 -0.53
N ASP A 45 5.98 2.60 0.59
CA ASP A 45 7.07 3.53 0.89
C ASP A 45 8.41 2.79 1.05
N ALA A 46 8.39 1.60 1.67
CA ALA A 46 9.56 0.73 1.72
C ALA A 46 9.94 0.25 0.30
N ALA A 47 8.97 -0.23 -0.48
CA ALA A 47 9.21 -0.69 -1.84
C ALA A 47 9.80 0.40 -2.74
N GLN A 48 9.32 1.64 -2.62
CA GLN A 48 9.85 2.79 -3.37
C GLN A 48 11.30 3.08 -3.01
N ARG A 49 11.63 3.14 -1.70
CA ARG A 49 12.99 3.41 -1.21
C ARG A 49 14.01 2.36 -1.68
N HIS A 50 13.55 1.12 -1.85
CA HIS A 50 14.37 0.00 -2.26
C HIS A 50 14.29 -0.34 -3.76
N GLY A 51 13.43 0.34 -4.52
CA GLY A 51 13.23 0.09 -5.96
C GLY A 51 12.77 -1.34 -6.26
N THR A 52 11.96 -1.94 -5.39
CA THR A 52 11.59 -3.36 -5.48
C THR A 52 10.44 -3.64 -6.43
N LEU A 53 9.68 -2.61 -6.82
CA LEU A 53 8.52 -2.69 -7.70
C LEU A 53 8.67 -1.75 -8.90
N PRO A 54 8.22 -2.15 -10.11
CA PRO A 54 8.10 -1.23 -11.23
C PRO A 54 7.15 -0.07 -10.90
N GLU A 55 7.44 1.13 -11.41
CA GLU A 55 6.65 2.35 -11.15
C GLU A 55 5.15 2.17 -11.43
N ARG A 56 4.80 1.56 -12.58
CA ARG A 56 3.39 1.28 -12.92
C ARG A 56 2.66 0.41 -11.88
N VAL A 57 3.38 -0.54 -11.28
CA VAL A 57 2.82 -1.44 -10.26
C VAL A 57 2.64 -0.63 -8.98
N HIS A 58 3.68 0.12 -8.60
CA HIS A 58 3.66 1.01 -7.45
C HIS A 58 2.48 2.00 -7.49
N THR A 59 2.26 2.69 -8.62
CA THR A 59 1.13 3.60 -8.81
C THR A 59 -0.23 2.91 -8.65
N ALA A 60 -0.43 1.74 -9.27
CA ALA A 60 -1.68 0.99 -9.16
C ALA A 60 -1.96 0.54 -7.71
N LEU A 61 -0.91 0.20 -6.97
CA LEU A 61 -1.02 -0.18 -5.56
C LEU A 61 -1.38 1.01 -4.67
N TYR A 62 -0.82 2.20 -4.91
CA TYR A 62 -1.27 3.41 -4.21
C TYR A 62 -2.72 3.75 -4.51
N GLN A 63 -3.17 3.64 -5.76
CA GLN A 63 -4.57 3.87 -6.11
C GLN A 63 -5.51 2.90 -5.38
N THR A 64 -5.10 1.64 -5.25
CA THR A 64 -5.84 0.63 -4.51
C THR A 64 -5.91 0.96 -3.02
N ALA A 65 -4.77 1.35 -2.43
CA ALA A 65 -4.73 1.78 -1.04
C ALA A 65 -5.55 3.07 -0.80
N ASP A 66 -5.54 4.01 -1.74
CA ASP A 66 -6.36 5.23 -1.70
C ASP A 66 -7.86 4.88 -1.69
N ALA A 67 -8.28 3.90 -2.49
CA ALA A 67 -9.67 3.42 -2.51
C ALA A 67 -10.05 2.71 -1.20
N LEU A 68 -9.16 1.90 -0.62
CA LEU A 68 -9.38 1.26 0.69
C LEU A 68 -9.49 2.30 1.81
N ALA A 69 -8.68 3.36 1.76
CA ALA A 69 -8.73 4.47 2.70
C ALA A 69 -9.93 5.42 2.47
N GLY A 70 -10.65 5.30 1.34
CA GLY A 70 -11.74 6.20 0.96
C GLY A 70 -11.28 7.61 0.59
N ILE A 71 -10.04 7.76 0.09
CA ILE A 71 -9.45 9.04 -0.33
C ILE A 71 -9.14 9.10 -1.83
N ASP A 72 -9.54 8.08 -2.59
CA ASP A 72 -9.38 7.99 -4.03
C ASP A 72 -9.99 9.17 -4.79
N SER A 73 -11.15 9.64 -4.30
CA SER A 73 -11.87 10.81 -4.82
C SER A 73 -11.26 12.16 -4.42
N CYS A 74 -10.28 12.19 -3.52
CA CYS A 74 -9.63 13.43 -3.10
C CYS A 74 -8.62 13.91 -4.16
N PRO A 75 -8.36 15.23 -4.25
CA PRO A 75 -7.31 15.78 -5.11
C PRO A 75 -5.93 15.16 -4.80
N ASP A 76 -5.14 14.86 -5.83
CA ASP A 76 -3.82 14.24 -5.67
C ASP A 76 -2.88 15.06 -4.78
N ALA A 77 -3.01 16.39 -4.79
CA ALA A 77 -2.23 17.29 -3.93
C ALA A 77 -2.49 17.08 -2.43
N LEU A 78 -3.66 16.56 -2.05
CA LEU A 78 -4.03 16.31 -0.65
C LEU A 78 -3.71 14.87 -0.20
N LYS A 79 -3.61 13.92 -1.13
CA LYS A 79 -3.41 12.50 -0.81
C LYS A 79 -2.19 12.24 0.09
N PRO A 80 -1.00 12.84 -0.12
CA PRO A 80 0.14 12.62 0.78
C PRO A 80 -0.16 12.97 2.24
N THR A 81 -0.84 14.10 2.48
CA THR A 81 -1.25 14.53 3.82
C THR A 81 -2.30 13.59 4.42
N LEU A 82 -3.30 13.19 3.63
CA LEU A 82 -4.35 12.28 4.09
C LEU A 82 -3.82 10.89 4.42
N ARG A 83 -2.89 10.35 3.63
CA ARG A 83 -2.20 9.07 3.89
C ARG A 83 -1.48 9.08 5.24
N SER A 84 -0.82 10.18 5.57
CA SER A 84 -0.10 10.34 6.85
C SER A 84 -1.01 10.52 8.07
N ALA A 85 -2.31 10.76 7.87
CA ALA A 85 -3.29 10.99 8.92
C ALA A 85 -4.15 9.74 9.22
N LEU A 86 -3.93 8.63 8.51
CA LEU A 86 -4.64 7.37 8.74
C LEU A 86 -4.19 6.70 10.06
N PRO A 87 -5.11 5.98 10.73
CA PRO A 87 -4.85 5.33 12.02
C PRO A 87 -3.85 4.18 11.93
#